data_AF-F0NDB0-F1
#
_entry.id   AF-F0NDB0-F1
#
_cell.length_a   1.000
_cell.length_b   1.000
_cell.length_c   1.000
_cell.angle_alpha   90.00
_cell.angle_beta   90.00
_cell.angle_gamma   90.00
#
_symmetry.space_group_name_H-M   'P 1'
#
loop_
_entity.id
_entity.type
_entity.pdbx_description
1 polymer ?
#
loop_
_entity_poly.entity_id
_entity_poly.type
_entity_poly.pdbx_seq_one_letter_code
_entity_poly.pdbx_strand_id
1 'polypeptide(L)'
;MPKICPRCGYVNPDDANYCVKCGYPLSPQPPSPSQPDRLTTAFNIFTKNLSLILPPIIMLIIELVLAGILAAITGGIFFISPTAALVTALIFSVILGIVYALIFSITVHTTTFMAQDSARGIKPNTSSAFGNAMNTLSKLSGIIIVLVILGLLLGFTRFLGVLWIVLGLAGIPLFIISSATVLNRPMSLTEAINWYSRAFNVDGAASAVILVGSLLSLIPIVNIFTIPYTAILTYIMVRDIS
;
A
#
# COMPACT_ATOMS: atom_id res chain seq x y z
N MET A 1 -37.01 -27.83 9.78
CA MET A 1 -37.79 -26.75 10.41
C MET A 1 -37.20 -25.41 9.98
N PRO A 2 -38.05 -24.43 9.60
CA PRO A 2 -37.58 -23.14 9.08
C PRO A 2 -36.82 -22.36 10.15
N LYS A 3 -35.72 -21.71 9.76
CA LYS A 3 -34.84 -20.98 10.67
C LYS A 3 -35.27 -19.52 10.76
N ILE A 4 -35.68 -19.08 11.95
CA ILE A 4 -36.01 -17.68 12.20
C ILE A 4 -34.73 -16.92 12.51
N CYS A 5 -34.47 -15.85 11.76
CA CYS A 5 -33.30 -15.01 11.98
C CYS A 5 -33.43 -14.24 13.30
N PRO A 6 -32.48 -14.37 14.25
CA PRO A 6 -32.56 -13.67 15.53
C PRO A 6 -32.34 -12.15 15.39
N ARG A 7 -31.76 -11.69 14.28
CA ARG A 7 -31.46 -10.28 14.04
C ARG A 7 -32.64 -9.50 13.44
N CYS A 8 -33.42 -10.11 12.56
CA CYS A 8 -34.47 -9.40 11.80
C CYS A 8 -35.83 -10.10 11.79
N GLY A 9 -35.97 -11.26 12.45
CA GLY A 9 -37.22 -12.03 12.53
C GLY A 9 -37.63 -12.74 11.24
N TYR A 10 -36.85 -12.64 10.16
CA TYR A 10 -37.21 -13.26 8.88
C TYR A 10 -37.14 -14.80 8.96
N VAL A 11 -38.14 -15.47 8.39
CA VAL A 11 -38.24 -16.92 8.31
C VAL A 11 -37.46 -17.40 7.08
N ASN A 12 -36.38 -18.14 7.30
CA ASN A 12 -35.49 -18.63 6.24
C ASN A 12 -35.75 -20.12 5.97
N PRO A 13 -35.45 -20.59 4.74
CA PRO A 13 -35.43 -22.01 4.42
C PRO A 13 -34.58 -22.83 5.39
N ASP A 14 -34.91 -24.11 5.55
CA ASP A 14 -34.26 -25.03 6.50
C ASP A 14 -32.75 -25.18 6.22
N ASP A 15 -32.37 -25.11 4.95
CA ASP A 15 -31.00 -25.23 4.44
C ASP A 15 -30.24 -23.90 4.42
N ALA A 16 -30.86 -22.79 4.83
CA ALA A 16 -30.21 -21.49 4.84
C ALA A 16 -29.08 -21.43 5.88
N ASN A 17 -27.87 -21.13 5.41
CA ASN A 17 -26.71 -20.84 6.26
C ASN A 17 -26.66 -19.38 6.71
N TYR A 18 -27.24 -18.47 5.92
CA TYR A 18 -27.34 -17.04 6.19
C TYR A 18 -28.78 -16.58 5.99
N CYS A 19 -29.17 -15.52 6.68
CA CYS A 19 -30.47 -14.91 6.50
C CYS A 19 -30.57 -14.26 5.12
N VAL A 20 -31.53 -14.66 4.30
CA VAL A 20 -31.71 -14.12 2.95
C VAL A 20 -32.14 -12.65 2.95
N LYS A 21 -32.67 -12.15 4.08
CA LYS A 21 -33.09 -10.75 4.21
C LYS A 21 -31.98 -9.81 4.69
N CYS A 22 -31.11 -10.26 5.61
CA CYS A 22 -30.13 -9.37 6.26
C CYS A 22 -28.71 -9.93 6.36
N GLY A 23 -28.43 -11.11 5.82
CA GLY A 23 -27.11 -11.73 5.79
C GLY A 23 -26.61 -12.33 7.12
N TYR A 24 -27.44 -12.37 8.17
CA TYR A 24 -27.01 -12.90 9.48
C TYR A 24 -26.79 -14.43 9.43
N PRO A 25 -25.66 -14.98 9.92
CA PRO A 25 -25.40 -16.42 9.91
C PRO A 25 -26.37 -17.17 10.85
N LEU A 26 -27.08 -18.18 10.33
CA LEU A 26 -28.12 -18.92 11.06
C LEU A 26 -27.64 -20.26 11.63
N SER A 27 -26.50 -20.74 11.16
CA SER A 27 -25.83 -21.90 11.71
C SER A 27 -24.61 -21.42 12.49
N PRO A 28 -24.34 -21.93 13.70
CA PRO A 28 -23.03 -21.78 14.32
C PRO A 28 -22.03 -22.36 13.33
N GLN A 29 -21.24 -21.52 12.67
CA GLN A 29 -20.09 -22.04 11.94
C GLN A 29 -19.26 -22.77 13.00
N PRO A 30 -18.88 -24.04 12.78
CA PRO A 30 -17.82 -24.63 13.58
C PRO A 30 -16.67 -23.61 13.58
N PRO A 31 -16.00 -23.34 14.71
CA PRO A 31 -14.90 -22.38 14.75
C PRO A 31 -14.01 -22.72 13.58
N SER A 32 -13.98 -21.81 12.59
CA SER A 32 -13.16 -21.99 11.40
C SER A 32 -11.78 -22.36 11.94
N PRO A 33 -11.17 -23.49 11.51
CA PRO A 33 -9.84 -23.87 11.98
C PRO A 33 -8.99 -22.63 11.85
N SER A 34 -8.56 -22.09 13.00
CA SER A 34 -8.03 -20.73 13.11
C SER A 34 -7.05 -20.53 11.98
N GLN A 35 -7.47 -19.83 10.90
CA GLN A 35 -6.54 -19.50 9.83
C GLN A 35 -5.39 -18.81 10.54
N PRO A 36 -4.14 -19.28 10.36
CA PRO A 36 -3.01 -18.72 11.08
C PRO A 36 -3.09 -17.21 10.90
N ASP A 37 -3.19 -16.49 12.01
CA ASP A 37 -3.45 -15.06 12.01
C ASP A 37 -2.51 -14.40 11.00
N ARG A 38 -3.09 -13.81 9.94
CA ARG A 38 -2.31 -13.28 8.82
C ARG A 38 -1.37 -12.19 9.31
N LEU A 39 -1.75 -11.45 10.36
CA LEU A 39 -0.91 -10.45 11.00
C LEU A 39 0.31 -11.09 11.65
N THR A 40 0.11 -12.14 12.45
CA THR A 40 1.20 -12.92 13.05
C THR A 40 2.09 -13.55 11.97
N THR A 41 1.51 -14.09 10.91
CA THR A 41 2.27 -14.68 9.79
C THR A 41 3.12 -13.63 9.08
N ALA A 42 2.52 -12.48 8.74
CA ALA A 42 3.23 -11.36 8.11
C ALA A 42 4.35 -10.83 9.00
N PHE A 43 4.10 -10.70 10.32
CA PHE A 43 5.10 -10.25 11.29
C PHE A 43 6.26 -11.24 11.42
N ASN A 44 5.98 -12.54 11.45
CA ASN A 44 6.99 -13.58 11.49
C ASN A 44 7.85 -13.60 10.21
N ILE A 45 7.24 -13.41 9.04
CA ILE A 45 7.99 -13.30 7.78
C ILE A 45 8.86 -12.05 7.78
N PHE A 46 8.33 -10.92 8.25
CA PHE A 46 9.05 -9.65 8.34
C PHE A 46 10.28 -9.74 9.24
N THR A 47 10.11 -10.24 10.48
CA THR A 47 11.20 -10.33 11.47
C THR A 47 12.29 -11.33 11.06
N LYS A 48 11.95 -12.40 10.34
CA LYS A 48 12.93 -13.35 9.79
C LYS A 48 13.71 -12.82 8.60
N ASN A 49 13.18 -11.82 7.89
CA ASN A 49 13.76 -11.31 6.64
C ASN A 49 13.99 -9.79 6.73
N LEU A 50 14.86 -9.35 7.64
CA LEU A 50 15.14 -7.92 7.82
C LEU A 50 15.69 -7.23 6.56
N SER A 51 16.19 -7.95 5.54
CA SER A 51 16.62 -7.34 4.28
C SER A 51 15.49 -6.67 3.48
N LEU A 52 14.21 -6.93 3.79
CA LEU A 52 13.10 -6.19 3.16
C LEU A 52 13.08 -4.70 3.51
N ILE A 53 13.82 -4.26 4.54
CA ILE A 53 13.94 -2.83 4.87
C ILE A 53 14.87 -2.08 3.90
N LEU A 54 15.66 -2.81 3.09
CA LEU A 54 16.69 -2.20 2.25
C LEU A 54 16.12 -1.25 1.17
N PRO A 55 15.06 -1.59 0.41
CA PRO A 55 14.49 -0.65 -0.56
C PRO A 55 13.98 0.67 0.09
N PRO A 56 13.21 0.65 1.19
CA PRO A 56 12.85 1.88 1.91
C PRO A 56 14.05 2.70 2.42
N ILE A 57 15.12 2.06 2.91
CA ILE A 57 16.33 2.77 3.33
C ILE A 57 16.99 3.48 2.15
N ILE A 58 17.11 2.80 1.00
CA ILE A 58 17.68 3.39 -0.22
C ILE A 58 16.81 4.59 -0.66
N MET A 59 15.48 4.43 -0.64
CA MET A 59 14.53 5.51 -0.91
C MET A 59 14.76 6.70 0.02
N LEU A 60 14.85 6.49 1.33
CA LEU A 60 15.10 7.55 2.30
C LEU A 60 16.41 8.31 2.03
N ILE A 61 17.48 7.60 1.68
CA ILE A 61 18.77 8.23 1.35
C ILE A 61 18.63 9.12 0.11
N ILE A 62 17.97 8.62 -0.96
CA ILE A 62 17.74 9.39 -2.19
C ILE A 62 16.93 10.65 -1.89
N GLU A 63 15.87 10.53 -1.08
CA GLU A 63 15.04 11.66 -0.68
C GLU A 63 15.82 12.72 0.10
N LEU A 64 16.63 12.30 1.08
CA LEU A 64 17.45 13.22 1.89
C LEU A 64 18.50 13.95 1.04
N VAL A 65 19.17 13.23 0.14
CA VAL A 65 20.16 13.81 -0.77
C VAL A 65 19.50 14.82 -1.71
N LEU A 66 18.39 14.44 -2.34
CA LEU A 66 17.68 15.31 -3.28
C LEU A 66 17.13 16.56 -2.57
N ALA A 67 16.51 16.40 -1.40
CA ALA A 67 16.03 17.51 -0.59
C ALA A 67 17.17 18.46 -0.19
N GLY A 68 18.32 17.93 0.25
CA GLY A 68 19.49 18.71 0.62
C GLY A 68 20.05 19.54 -0.54
N ILE A 69 20.19 18.94 -1.73
CA ILE A 69 20.66 19.64 -2.94
C ILE A 69 19.71 20.79 -3.31
N LEU A 70 18.40 20.52 -3.36
CA LEU A 70 17.41 21.52 -3.75
C LEU A 70 17.30 22.65 -2.72
N ALA A 71 17.43 22.33 -1.43
CA ALA A 71 17.49 23.32 -0.36
C ALA A 71 18.72 24.22 -0.47
N ALA A 72 19.90 23.65 -0.76
CA ALA A 72 21.13 24.42 -0.96
C ALA A 72 21.03 25.38 -2.15
N ILE A 73 20.51 24.91 -3.29
CA ILE A 73 20.27 25.75 -4.48
C ILE A 73 19.29 26.88 -4.16
N THR A 74 18.16 26.55 -3.54
CA THR A 74 17.13 27.54 -3.18
C THR A 74 17.67 28.58 -2.19
N GLY A 75 18.43 28.14 -1.19
CA GLY A 75 19.08 29.00 -0.20
C GLY A 75 20.11 29.93 -0.83
N GLY A 76 20.91 29.45 -1.78
CA GLY A 76 21.85 30.29 -2.53
C GLY A 76 21.14 31.40 -3.32
N ILE A 77 20.04 31.07 -4.00
CA ILE A 77 19.24 32.04 -4.75
C ILE A 77 18.58 33.07 -3.81
N PHE A 78 18.18 32.66 -2.61
CA PHE A 78 17.53 33.55 -1.64
C PHE A 78 18.38 34.77 -1.27
N PHE A 79 19.70 34.61 -1.17
CA PHE A 79 20.63 35.72 -0.89
C PHE A 79 20.80 36.69 -2.07
N ILE A 80 20.47 36.27 -3.30
CA ILE A 80 20.55 37.11 -4.50
C ILE A 80 19.20 37.79 -4.76
N SER A 81 18.12 37.01 -4.72
CA SER A 81 16.77 37.46 -4.98
C SER A 81 15.75 36.58 -4.23
N PRO A 82 15.11 37.11 -3.18
CA PRO A 82 14.08 36.39 -2.44
C PRO A 82 12.88 35.96 -3.31
N THR A 83 12.50 36.78 -4.29
CA THR A 83 11.40 36.46 -5.21
C THR A 83 11.76 35.31 -6.14
N ALA A 84 12.99 35.29 -6.68
CA ALA A 84 13.46 34.17 -7.49
C ALA A 84 13.51 32.87 -6.68
N ALA A 85 13.94 32.93 -5.41
CA ALA A 85 13.98 31.76 -4.54
C ALA A 85 12.59 31.15 -4.29
N LEU A 86 11.55 31.97 -4.16
CA LEU A 86 10.16 31.47 -4.03
C LEU A 86 9.70 30.73 -5.30
N VAL A 87 9.99 31.29 -6.48
CA VAL A 87 9.65 30.65 -7.76
C VAL A 87 10.42 29.33 -7.94
N THR A 88 11.73 29.34 -7.66
CA THR A 88 12.56 28.12 -7.70
C THR A 88 12.06 27.08 -6.73
N ALA A 89 11.72 27.47 -5.50
CA ALA A 89 11.17 26.57 -4.51
C ALA A 89 9.89 25.91 -5.05
N LEU A 90 8.95 26.67 -5.61
CA LEU A 90 7.70 26.13 -6.17
C LEU A 90 7.96 25.10 -7.26
N ILE A 91 8.87 25.39 -8.20
CA ILE A 91 9.27 24.44 -9.25
C ILE A 91 9.83 23.16 -8.63
N PHE A 92 10.73 23.29 -7.65
CA PHE A 92 11.33 22.15 -6.96
C PHE A 92 10.31 21.33 -6.17
N SER A 93 9.30 21.93 -5.55
CA SER A 93 8.26 21.15 -4.85
C SER A 93 7.39 20.35 -5.81
N VAL A 94 7.11 20.88 -7.01
CA VAL A 94 6.42 20.13 -8.06
C VAL A 94 7.27 18.93 -8.53
N ILE A 95 8.56 19.15 -8.80
CA ILE A 95 9.49 18.08 -9.20
C ILE A 95 9.60 17.01 -8.11
N LEU A 96 9.78 17.42 -6.86
CA LEU A 96 9.84 16.50 -5.72
C LEU A 96 8.57 15.66 -5.59
N GLY A 97 7.40 16.25 -5.79
CA GLY A 97 6.13 15.51 -5.76
C GLY A 97 6.05 14.39 -6.80
N ILE A 98 6.50 14.66 -8.03
CA ILE A 98 6.56 13.64 -9.11
C ILE A 98 7.57 12.55 -8.76
N VAL A 99 8.79 12.96 -8.39
CA VAL A 99 9.89 12.03 -8.08
C VAL A 99 9.50 11.13 -6.91
N TYR A 100 8.90 11.70 -5.87
CA TYR A 100 8.39 10.96 -4.71
C TYR A 100 7.36 9.90 -5.12
N ALA A 101 6.36 10.25 -5.94
CA ALA A 101 5.34 9.31 -6.41
C ALA A 101 5.94 8.12 -7.18
N LEU A 102 6.94 8.37 -8.02
CA LEU A 102 7.65 7.33 -8.79
C LEU A 102 8.49 6.44 -7.88
N ILE A 103 9.32 7.03 -7.02
CA ILE A 103 10.18 6.27 -6.09
C ILE A 103 9.33 5.44 -5.13
N PHE A 104 8.24 6.01 -4.59
CA PHE A 104 7.31 5.29 -3.72
C PHE A 104 6.71 4.07 -4.44
N SER A 105 6.26 4.24 -5.68
CA SER A 105 5.71 3.15 -6.50
C SER A 105 6.71 2.03 -6.74
N ILE A 106 7.95 2.39 -7.12
CA ILE A 106 9.03 1.42 -7.36
C ILE A 106 9.42 0.70 -6.06
N THR A 107 9.47 1.42 -4.95
CA THR A 107 9.83 0.88 -3.63
C THR A 107 8.80 -0.12 -3.14
N VAL A 108 7.50 0.23 -3.20
CA VAL A 108 6.41 -0.69 -2.86
C VAL A 108 6.46 -1.93 -3.75
N HIS A 109 6.64 -1.76 -5.07
CA HIS A 109 6.63 -2.88 -5.99
C HIS A 109 7.83 -3.82 -5.81
N THR A 110 9.02 -3.27 -5.64
CA THR A 110 10.26 -4.02 -5.31
C THR A 110 10.08 -4.80 -4.02
N THR A 111 9.55 -4.15 -2.98
CA THR A 111 9.33 -4.78 -1.67
C THR A 111 8.28 -5.90 -1.75
N THR A 112 7.31 -5.78 -2.67
CA THR A 112 6.30 -6.83 -2.89
C THR A 112 6.90 -8.08 -3.55
N PHE A 113 7.84 -7.95 -4.49
CA PHE A 113 8.60 -9.09 -4.99
C PHE A 113 9.42 -9.77 -3.89
N MET A 114 10.09 -8.98 -3.04
CA MET A 114 10.83 -9.53 -1.88
C MET A 114 9.90 -10.21 -0.87
N ALA A 115 8.68 -9.69 -0.69
CA ALA A 115 7.65 -10.32 0.13
C ALA A 115 7.19 -11.66 -0.44
N GLN A 116 7.04 -11.79 -1.76
CA GLN A 116 6.74 -13.06 -2.43
C GLN A 116 7.85 -14.10 -2.19
N ASP A 117 9.12 -13.72 -2.38
CA ASP A 117 10.24 -14.63 -2.14
C ASP A 117 10.25 -15.11 -0.67
N SER A 118 10.09 -14.17 0.26
CA SER A 118 10.09 -14.47 1.69
C SER A 118 8.91 -15.34 2.12
N ALA A 119 7.73 -15.10 1.56
CA ALA A 119 6.54 -15.93 1.80
C ALA A 119 6.66 -17.35 1.21
N ARG A 120 7.57 -17.55 0.24
CA ARG A 120 7.94 -18.87 -0.32
C ARG A 120 9.13 -19.51 0.41
N GLY A 121 9.68 -18.88 1.44
CA GLY A 121 10.88 -19.36 2.14
C GLY A 121 12.18 -19.17 1.34
N ILE A 122 12.16 -18.37 0.28
CA ILE A 122 13.33 -18.00 -0.52
C ILE A 122 13.95 -16.76 0.11
N LYS A 123 15.28 -16.74 0.26
CA LYS A 123 15.99 -15.56 0.76
C LYS A 123 15.79 -14.39 -0.22
N PRO A 124 15.20 -13.26 0.19
CA PRO A 124 14.89 -12.17 -0.73
C PRO A 124 16.17 -11.51 -1.25
N ASN A 125 16.23 -11.28 -2.56
CA ASN A 125 17.33 -10.61 -3.24
C ASN A 125 16.85 -9.29 -3.83
N THR A 126 17.37 -8.18 -3.30
CA THR A 126 16.96 -6.83 -3.68
C THR A 126 17.26 -6.50 -5.14
N SER A 127 18.38 -6.98 -5.69
CA SER A 127 18.75 -6.68 -7.08
C SER A 127 17.81 -7.35 -8.07
N SER A 128 17.47 -8.62 -7.87
CA SER A 128 16.52 -9.33 -8.74
C SER A 128 15.11 -8.81 -8.56
N ALA A 129 14.69 -8.51 -7.31
CA ALA A 129 13.38 -7.93 -7.03
C ALA A 129 13.21 -6.56 -7.69
N PHE A 130 14.25 -5.71 -7.66
CA PHE A 130 14.24 -4.42 -8.34
C PHE A 130 14.17 -4.58 -9.87
N GLY A 131 14.96 -5.48 -10.44
CA GLY A 131 14.89 -5.77 -11.88
C GLY A 131 13.50 -6.24 -12.32
N ASN A 132 12.89 -7.15 -11.56
CA ASN A 132 11.53 -7.62 -11.82
C ASN A 132 10.50 -6.50 -11.68
N ALA A 133 10.63 -5.65 -10.65
CA ALA A 133 9.76 -4.51 -10.44
C ALA A 133 9.82 -3.51 -11.60
N MET A 134 11.02 -3.18 -12.07
CA MET A 134 11.20 -2.29 -13.22
C MET A 134 10.61 -2.89 -14.51
N ASN A 135 10.80 -4.19 -14.74
CA ASN A 135 10.27 -4.89 -15.92
C ASN A 135 8.74 -5.00 -15.93
N THR A 136 8.09 -4.92 -14.76
CA THR A 136 6.63 -5.03 -14.63
C THR A 136 5.95 -3.73 -14.24
N LEU A 137 6.70 -2.63 -14.14
CA LEU A 137 6.20 -1.31 -13.72
C LEU A 137 5.09 -0.78 -14.64
N SER A 138 5.12 -1.10 -15.93
CA SER A 138 4.08 -0.70 -16.89
C SER A 138 2.69 -1.23 -16.53
N LYS A 139 2.62 -2.38 -15.84
CA LYS A 139 1.37 -2.96 -15.33
C LYS A 139 0.74 -2.14 -14.21
N LEU A 140 1.51 -1.24 -13.57
CA LEU A 140 1.02 -0.30 -12.54
C LEU A 140 0.73 1.10 -13.09
N SER A 141 0.83 1.32 -14.40
CA SER A 141 0.69 2.66 -15.01
C SER A 141 -0.56 3.42 -14.57
N GLY A 142 -1.71 2.74 -14.46
CA GLY A 142 -2.96 3.36 -14.00
C GLY A 142 -2.86 4.01 -12.61
N ILE A 143 -2.29 3.31 -11.62
CA ILE A 143 -2.14 3.85 -10.27
C ILE A 143 -0.96 4.83 -10.17
N ILE A 144 0.12 4.61 -10.94
CA ILE A 144 1.26 5.53 -10.98
C ILE A 144 0.82 6.91 -11.50
N ILE A 145 -0.01 6.97 -12.54
CA ILE A 145 -0.55 8.24 -13.06
C ILE A 145 -1.33 8.98 -11.97
N VAL A 146 -2.19 8.28 -11.22
CA VAL A 146 -2.95 8.88 -10.11
C VAL A 146 -2.00 9.43 -9.04
N LEU A 147 -0.98 8.66 -8.63
CA LEU A 147 0.01 9.09 -7.64
C LEU A 147 0.83 10.28 -8.12
N VAL A 148 1.21 10.33 -9.40
CA VAL A 148 1.93 11.47 -9.99
C VAL A 148 1.06 12.73 -9.98
N ILE A 149 -0.22 12.62 -10.35
CA ILE A 149 -1.17 13.75 -10.30
C ILE A 149 -1.31 14.26 -8.86
N LEU A 150 -1.46 13.36 -7.88
CA LEU A 150 -1.53 13.73 -6.47
C LEU A 150 -0.23 14.36 -5.98
N GLY A 151 0.93 13.84 -6.39
CA GLY A 151 2.24 14.39 -6.09
C GLY A 151 2.43 15.80 -6.66
N LEU A 152 2.01 16.04 -7.91
CA LEU A 152 1.97 17.36 -8.53
C LEU A 152 1.15 18.35 -7.69
N LEU A 153 -0.09 17.98 -7.35
CA LEU A 153 -0.98 18.80 -6.54
C LEU A 153 -0.39 19.10 -5.14
N LEU A 154 0.35 18.15 -4.57
CA LEU A 154 0.99 18.32 -3.26
C LEU A 154 2.16 19.28 -3.33
N GLY A 155 2.92 19.24 -4.43
CA GLY A 155 3.96 20.20 -4.74
C GLY A 155 3.46 21.65 -4.86
N PHE A 156 2.22 21.85 -5.35
CA PHE A 156 1.59 23.16 -5.43
C PHE A 156 1.06 23.67 -4.09
N THR A 157 0.43 22.78 -3.31
CA THR A 157 -0.42 23.22 -2.19
C THR A 157 0.32 23.40 -0.87
N ARG A 158 1.49 22.75 -0.66
CA ARG A 158 2.42 22.83 0.50
C ARG A 158 1.84 22.78 1.93
N PHE A 159 0.53 22.91 2.12
CA PHE A 159 -0.13 23.23 3.39
C PHE A 159 -1.44 22.47 3.62
N LEU A 160 -1.91 21.68 2.65
CA LEU A 160 -3.14 20.91 2.81
C LEU A 160 -2.79 19.50 3.32
N GLY A 161 -2.79 19.32 4.64
CA GLY A 161 -2.67 17.99 5.26
C GLY A 161 -3.67 16.96 4.72
N VAL A 162 -4.81 17.43 4.18
CA VAL A 162 -5.80 16.59 3.49
C VAL A 162 -5.20 15.86 2.29
N LEU A 163 -4.36 16.51 1.49
CA LEU A 163 -3.82 15.90 0.29
C LEU A 163 -2.81 14.79 0.60
N TRP A 164 -2.10 14.91 1.74
CA TRP A 164 -1.27 13.84 2.26
C TRP A 164 -2.10 12.60 2.62
N ILE A 165 -3.27 12.78 3.25
CA ILE A 165 -4.20 11.69 3.52
C ILE A 165 -4.69 11.05 2.22
N VAL A 166 -5.08 11.85 1.22
CA VAL A 166 -5.52 11.34 -0.09
C VAL A 166 -4.42 10.53 -0.78
N LEU A 167 -3.16 11.00 -0.74
CA LEU A 167 -2.02 10.26 -1.26
C LEU A 167 -1.82 8.93 -0.53
N GLY A 168 -1.99 8.92 0.80
CA GLY A 168 -1.83 7.71 1.59
C GLY A 168 -2.97 6.71 1.36
N LEU A 169 -4.19 7.19 1.10
CA LEU A 169 -5.30 6.36 0.65
C LEU A 169 -5.06 5.79 -0.76
N ALA A 170 -4.45 6.56 -1.66
CA ALA A 170 -4.04 6.07 -2.97
C ALA A 170 -2.91 5.02 -2.90
N GLY A 171 -2.18 4.94 -1.80
CA GLY A 171 -1.22 3.85 -1.55
C GLY A 171 -1.89 2.48 -1.38
N ILE A 172 -3.13 2.41 -0.90
CA ILE A 172 -3.87 1.13 -0.71
C ILE A 172 -3.98 0.35 -2.03
N PRO A 173 -4.57 0.92 -3.11
CA PRO A 173 -4.61 0.23 -4.39
C PRO A 173 -3.22 -0.04 -4.97
N LEU A 174 -2.20 0.80 -4.70
CA LEU A 174 -0.82 0.52 -5.12
C LEU A 174 -0.31 -0.81 -4.53
N PHE A 175 -0.45 -1.02 -3.21
CA PHE A 175 -0.04 -2.27 -2.56
C PHE A 175 -0.80 -3.49 -3.11
N ILE A 176 -2.11 -3.34 -3.36
CA ILE A 176 -2.96 -4.42 -3.90
C ILE A 176 -2.58 -4.76 -5.33
N ILE A 177 -2.52 -3.77 -6.24
CA ILE A 177 -2.19 -3.96 -7.66
C ILE A 177 -0.77 -4.54 -7.80
N SER A 178 0.17 -4.05 -6.98
CA SER A 178 1.51 -4.60 -6.89
C SER A 178 1.49 -6.09 -6.53
N SER A 179 0.79 -6.46 -5.45
CA SER A 179 0.68 -7.85 -5.00
C SER A 179 0.02 -8.75 -6.04
N ALA A 180 -1.04 -8.25 -6.68
CA ALA A 180 -1.77 -8.96 -7.73
C ALA A 180 -0.88 -9.17 -8.97
N THR A 181 -0.09 -8.17 -9.35
CA THR A 181 0.86 -8.26 -10.46
C THR A 181 1.98 -9.26 -10.19
N VAL A 182 2.53 -9.28 -8.97
CA VAL A 182 3.54 -10.26 -8.53
C VAL A 182 2.99 -11.70 -8.52
N LEU A 183 1.68 -11.86 -8.32
CA LEU A 183 0.96 -13.13 -8.42
C LEU A 183 0.52 -13.48 -9.86
N ASN A 184 0.94 -12.71 -10.87
CA ASN A 184 0.50 -12.85 -12.27
C ASN A 184 -1.02 -12.72 -12.47
N ARG A 185 -1.68 -11.91 -11.64
CA ARG A 185 -3.11 -11.58 -11.70
C ARG A 185 -3.28 -10.06 -11.68
N PRO A 186 -2.83 -9.31 -12.72
CA PRO A 186 -2.87 -7.86 -12.69
C PRO A 186 -4.32 -7.37 -12.48
N MET A 187 -4.50 -6.39 -11.61
CA MET A 187 -5.79 -5.76 -11.32
C MET A 187 -5.79 -4.33 -11.84
N SER A 188 -6.92 -3.90 -12.39
CA SER A 188 -7.21 -2.48 -12.62
C SER A 188 -7.42 -1.73 -11.29
N LEU A 189 -7.38 -0.39 -11.35
CA LEU A 189 -7.64 0.45 -10.17
C LEU A 189 -9.03 0.18 -9.56
N THR A 190 -10.05 0.05 -10.41
CA THR A 190 -11.42 -0.23 -9.98
C THR A 190 -11.54 -1.61 -9.31
N GLU A 191 -10.89 -2.63 -9.88
CA GLU A 191 -10.86 -3.97 -9.28
C GLU A 191 -10.14 -3.99 -7.94
N ALA A 192 -9.03 -3.24 -7.79
CA ALA A 192 -8.31 -3.14 -6.54
C ALA A 192 -9.15 -2.48 -5.42
N ILE A 193 -9.89 -1.42 -5.74
CA ILE A 193 -10.81 -0.75 -4.80
C ILE A 193 -11.94 -1.70 -4.37
N ASN A 194 -12.56 -2.37 -5.35
CA ASN A 194 -13.62 -3.35 -5.08
C ASN A 194 -13.10 -4.56 -4.29
N TRP A 195 -11.87 -5.00 -4.58
CA TRP A 195 -11.21 -6.06 -3.82
C TRP A 195 -10.98 -5.63 -2.37
N TYR A 196 -10.50 -4.40 -2.12
CA TYR A 196 -10.26 -3.91 -0.76
C TYR A 196 -11.54 -3.86 0.07
N SER A 197 -12.65 -3.39 -0.52
CA SER A 197 -13.97 -3.38 0.14
C SER A 197 -14.43 -4.79 0.53
N ARG A 198 -14.24 -5.79 -0.34
CA ARG A 198 -14.53 -7.19 -0.02
C ARG A 198 -13.60 -7.75 1.04
N ALA A 199 -12.31 -7.44 0.96
CA ALA A 199 -11.31 -7.88 1.94
C ALA A 199 -11.66 -7.43 3.36
N PHE A 200 -12.22 -6.22 3.52
CA PHE A 200 -12.66 -5.72 4.83
C PHE A 200 -13.76 -6.56 5.49
N ASN A 201 -14.63 -7.19 4.68
CA ASN A 201 -15.67 -8.10 5.17
C ASN A 201 -15.12 -9.49 5.53
N VAL A 202 -14.01 -9.90 4.93
CA VAL A 202 -13.36 -11.19 5.18
C VAL A 202 -12.40 -11.11 6.36
N ASP A 203 -11.61 -10.03 6.45
CA ASP A 203 -10.53 -9.85 7.42
C ASP A 203 -10.33 -8.35 7.69
N GLY A 204 -11.29 -7.75 8.42
CA GLY A 204 -11.31 -6.32 8.71
C GLY A 204 -10.08 -5.83 9.48
N ALA A 205 -9.48 -6.68 10.33
CA ALA A 205 -8.28 -6.34 11.07
C ALA A 205 -7.07 -6.17 10.13
N ALA A 206 -6.80 -7.16 9.27
CA ALA A 206 -5.72 -7.05 8.30
C ALA A 206 -5.95 -5.93 7.28
N SER A 207 -7.19 -5.73 6.82
CA SER A 207 -7.54 -4.61 5.94
C SER A 207 -7.31 -3.24 6.62
N ALA A 208 -7.65 -3.09 7.90
CA ALA A 208 -7.40 -1.87 8.66
C ALA A 208 -5.88 -1.61 8.81
N VAL A 209 -5.10 -2.66 9.03
CA VAL A 209 -3.63 -2.56 9.09
C VAL A 209 -3.05 -2.14 7.74
N ILE A 210 -3.58 -2.62 6.60
CA ILE A 210 -3.16 -2.13 5.27
C ILE A 210 -3.46 -0.63 5.10
N LEU A 211 -4.62 -0.16 5.56
CA LEU A 211 -4.97 1.27 5.50
C LEU A 211 -4.02 2.12 6.34
N VAL A 212 -3.81 1.74 7.60
CA VAL A 212 -2.90 2.46 8.50
C VAL A 212 -1.47 2.39 7.97
N GLY A 213 -1.03 1.21 7.52
CA GLY A 213 0.28 1.00 6.93
C GLY A 213 0.50 1.86 5.69
N SER A 214 -0.51 2.01 4.84
CA SER A 214 -0.46 2.87 3.65
C SER A 214 -0.32 4.35 4.01
N LEU A 215 -1.06 4.84 5.01
CA LEU A 215 -0.93 6.20 5.52
C LEU A 215 0.46 6.44 6.14
N LEU A 216 0.91 5.55 7.01
CA LEU A 216 2.20 5.68 7.71
C LEU A 216 3.39 5.53 6.78
N SER A 217 3.23 4.86 5.63
CA SER A 217 4.29 4.72 4.61
C SER A 217 4.65 6.04 3.94
N LEU A 218 3.86 7.09 4.14
CA LEU A 218 4.22 8.43 3.69
C LEU A 218 5.13 9.20 4.65
N ILE A 219 5.38 8.68 5.86
CA ILE A 219 6.29 9.28 6.84
C ILE A 219 7.68 8.68 6.64
N PRO A 220 8.71 9.45 6.23
CA PRO A 220 10.00 8.89 5.76
C PRO A 220 10.72 7.95 6.74
N ILE A 221 10.65 8.21 8.05
CA ILE A 221 11.33 7.35 9.04
C ILE A 221 10.49 6.09 9.34
N VAL A 222 9.17 6.23 9.33
CA VAL A 222 8.25 5.14 9.66
C VAL A 222 8.11 4.17 8.48
N ASN A 223 8.25 4.68 7.25
CA ASN A 223 8.12 3.89 6.02
C ASN A 223 9.12 2.74 5.91
N ILE A 224 10.26 2.83 6.61
CA ILE A 224 11.29 1.78 6.71
C ILE A 224 10.68 0.47 7.20
N PHE A 225 9.72 0.56 8.12
CA PHE A 225 9.05 -0.60 8.71
C PHE A 225 7.67 -0.85 8.10
N THR A 226 6.94 0.22 7.77
CA THR A 226 5.55 0.06 7.31
C THR A 226 5.45 -0.42 5.88
N ILE A 227 6.34 -0.01 4.96
CA ILE A 227 6.29 -0.50 3.58
C ILE A 227 6.51 -2.02 3.53
N PRO A 228 7.57 -2.59 4.15
CA PRO A 228 7.78 -4.05 4.16
C PRO A 228 6.64 -4.83 4.78
N TYR A 229 6.17 -4.39 5.94
CA TYR A 229 5.11 -5.08 6.66
C TYR A 229 3.79 -5.04 5.87
N THR A 230 3.42 -3.88 5.33
CA THR A 230 2.20 -3.71 4.52
C THR A 230 2.28 -4.50 3.22
N ALA A 231 3.46 -4.55 2.59
CA ALA A 231 3.67 -5.35 1.37
C ALA A 231 3.51 -6.85 1.63
N ILE A 232 4.09 -7.39 2.72
CA ILE A 232 3.92 -8.80 3.10
C ILE A 232 2.47 -9.12 3.39
N LEU A 233 1.81 -8.31 4.23
CA LEU A 233 0.42 -8.54 4.61
C LEU A 233 -0.50 -8.49 3.39
N THR A 234 -0.35 -7.48 2.53
CA THR A 234 -1.14 -7.35 1.31
C THR A 234 -0.89 -8.51 0.35
N TYR A 235 0.37 -8.95 0.20
CA TYR A 235 0.70 -10.11 -0.62
C TYR A 235 -0.03 -11.39 -0.14
N ILE A 236 0.02 -11.68 1.15
CA ILE A 236 -0.66 -12.84 1.75
C ILE A 236 -2.17 -12.72 1.55
N MET A 237 -2.74 -11.56 1.84
CA MET A 237 -4.19 -11.35 1.69
C MET A 237 -4.64 -11.50 0.24
N VAL A 238 -3.95 -10.90 -0.73
CA VAL A 238 -4.30 -11.05 -2.15
C VAL A 238 -4.16 -12.51 -2.58
N ARG A 239 -3.11 -13.22 -2.17
CA ARG A 239 -2.93 -14.64 -2.47
C ARG A 239 -4.05 -15.52 -1.92
N ASP A 240 -4.50 -15.25 -0.69
CA ASP A 240 -5.43 -16.12 0.01
C ASP A 240 -6.92 -15.79 -0.28
N ILE A 241 -7.23 -14.55 -0.67
CA ILE A 241 -8.61 -14.08 -0.92
C ILE A 241 -8.98 -14.12 -2.42
N SER A 242 -8.00 -14.13 -3.33
CA SER A 242 -8.25 -14.15 -4.80
C SER A 242 -8.33 -15.56 -5.39
#